data_AF-A0A930X826-F1
#
_entry.id   AF-A0A930X826-F1
#
_cell.length_a   1.000
_cell.length_b   1.000
_cell.length_c   1.000
_cell.angle_alpha   90.00
_cell.angle_beta   90.00
_cell.angle_gamma   90.00
#
_symmetry.space_group_name_H-M   'P 1'
#
loop_
_entity.id
_entity.type
_entity.pdbx_description
1 polymer ?
#
loop_
_entity_poly.entity_id
_entity_poly.type
_entity_poly.pdbx_seq_one_letter_code
_entity_poly.pdbx_strand_id
1 'polypeptide(L)'
;MTGIDGRVNNLNRDVFSALQNVANPARLTEQDAKNIRSAIMKDGGIDAAERDLLNELTSNTSNIQINAQSSSSFSPSALNFQPAQGEAQSTLNTIKQPINLDRLWSNGSEGLTEMIELSSISPATRQAVTQFVAGKFLQSWNSSSVTNGYAPLRETLSNAYSAIQNSDPETNTNGRWLYYNAMKMVDNRAGDRIPDMLYNWIRPGGYL
;
A
#
# COMPACT_ATOMS: atom_id res chain seq x y z
N MET A 1 19.41 9.03 -12.56
CA MET A 1 17.99 9.35 -12.83
C MET A 1 17.83 9.26 -14.32
N THR A 2 17.02 8.32 -14.82
CA THR A 2 16.55 8.41 -16.21
C THR A 2 15.64 9.63 -16.28
N GLY A 3 15.92 10.53 -17.22
CA GLY A 3 15.11 11.73 -17.43
C GLY A 3 13.82 11.36 -18.16
N ILE A 4 12.90 12.32 -18.27
CA ILE A 4 11.73 12.18 -19.14
C ILE A 4 12.23 12.13 -20.59
N ASP A 5 12.23 10.96 -21.21
CA ASP A 5 12.73 10.70 -22.56
C ASP A 5 11.70 10.03 -23.48
N GLY A 6 10.48 9.78 -22.98
CA GLY A 6 9.39 9.15 -23.72
C GLY A 6 9.58 7.65 -23.91
N ARG A 7 10.48 7.00 -23.17
CA ARG A 7 10.77 5.57 -23.31
C ARG A 7 10.87 4.89 -21.96
N VAL A 8 10.07 3.84 -21.79
CA VAL A 8 10.13 2.96 -20.62
C VAL A 8 10.61 1.59 -21.06
N ASN A 9 11.59 1.02 -20.37
CA ASN A 9 12.14 -0.29 -20.69
C ASN A 9 12.18 -1.19 -19.46
N ASN A 10 12.18 -2.50 -19.68
CA ASN A 10 12.33 -3.52 -18.63
C ASN A 10 11.26 -3.49 -17.54
N LEU A 11 10.01 -3.13 -17.90
CA LEU A 11 8.89 -3.28 -16.97
C LEU A 11 8.68 -4.75 -16.62
N ASN A 12 8.34 -4.97 -15.35
CA ASN A 12 7.94 -6.29 -14.90
C ASN A 12 6.67 -6.77 -15.63
N ARG A 13 6.46 -8.08 -15.57
CA ARG A 13 5.40 -8.77 -16.31
C ARG A 13 4.01 -8.26 -15.94
N ASP A 14 3.77 -7.98 -14.66
CA ASP A 14 2.46 -7.61 -14.15
C ASP A 14 2.05 -6.20 -14.61
N VAL A 15 2.98 -5.24 -14.52
CA VAL A 15 2.75 -3.86 -14.99
C VAL A 15 2.58 -3.82 -16.50
N PHE A 16 3.42 -4.54 -17.25
CA PHE A 16 3.27 -4.59 -18.70
C PHE A 16 1.94 -5.24 -19.12
N SER A 17 1.51 -6.30 -18.42
CA SER A 17 0.20 -6.92 -18.67
C SER A 17 -0.96 -5.97 -18.35
N ALA A 18 -0.87 -5.18 -17.28
CA ALA A 18 -1.87 -4.17 -16.96
C ALA A 18 -1.97 -3.10 -18.05
N LEU A 19 -0.84 -2.68 -18.61
CA LEU A 19 -0.79 -1.73 -19.74
C LEU A 19 -1.38 -2.33 -21.02
N GLN A 20 -1.17 -3.61 -21.31
CA GLN A 20 -1.79 -4.29 -22.47
C GLN A 20 -3.32 -4.31 -22.40
N ASN A 21 -3.88 -4.29 -21.19
CA ASN A 21 -5.32 -4.30 -20.98
C ASN A 21 -5.97 -2.91 -21.08
N VAL A 22 -5.19 -1.84 -21.25
CA VAL A 22 -5.72 -0.49 -21.45
C VAL A 22 -6.38 -0.41 -22.82
N ALA A 23 -7.69 -0.17 -22.84
CA ALA A 23 -8.48 -0.15 -24.07
C ALA A 23 -8.12 1.03 -24.99
N ASN A 24 -7.71 2.17 -24.42
CA ASN A 24 -7.31 3.36 -25.17
C ASN A 24 -6.00 3.97 -24.63
N PRO A 25 -4.84 3.56 -25.15
CA PRO A 25 -3.55 4.10 -24.74
C PRO A 25 -3.38 5.61 -24.96
N ALA A 26 -4.22 6.23 -25.79
CA ALA A 26 -4.21 7.68 -26.00
C ALA A 26 -5.00 8.46 -24.94
N ARG A 27 -5.84 7.78 -24.14
CA ARG A 27 -6.66 8.37 -23.08
C ARG A 27 -6.82 7.38 -21.93
N LEU A 28 -5.86 7.40 -21.02
CA LEU A 28 -5.95 6.63 -19.77
C LEU A 28 -7.15 7.09 -18.95
N THR A 29 -8.03 6.15 -18.61
CA THR A 29 -9.12 6.39 -17.67
C THR A 29 -8.62 6.29 -16.22
N GLU A 30 -9.41 6.77 -15.26
CA GLU A 30 -9.10 6.59 -13.83
C GLU A 30 -9.02 5.09 -13.48
N GLN A 31 -9.88 4.26 -14.05
CA GLN A 31 -9.85 2.81 -13.82
C GLN A 31 -8.57 2.16 -14.39
N ASP A 32 -8.10 2.60 -15.56
CA ASP A 32 -6.81 2.14 -16.10
C ASP A 32 -5.66 2.52 -15.17
N ALA A 33 -5.65 3.75 -14.67
CA ALA A 33 -4.66 4.22 -13.71
C ALA A 33 -4.70 3.41 -12.40
N LYS A 34 -5.90 3.08 -11.89
CA LYS A 34 -6.07 2.20 -10.71
C LYS A 34 -5.51 0.79 -10.98
N ASN A 35 -5.74 0.24 -12.16
CA ASN A 35 -5.21 -1.08 -12.54
C ASN A 35 -3.68 -1.08 -12.66
N ILE A 36 -3.11 -0.06 -13.31
CA ILE A 36 -1.65 0.13 -13.43
C ILE A 36 -1.04 0.32 -12.04
N ARG A 37 -1.65 1.15 -11.19
CA ARG A 37 -1.23 1.38 -9.80
C ARG A 37 -1.17 0.07 -9.02
N SER A 38 -2.24 -0.73 -9.07
CA SER A 38 -2.30 -2.02 -8.40
C SER A 38 -1.25 -3.01 -8.91
N ALA A 39 -0.93 -2.97 -10.21
CA ALA A 39 0.11 -3.80 -10.80
C ALA A 39 1.52 -3.38 -10.34
N ILE A 40 1.82 -2.08 -10.31
CA ILE A 40 3.09 -1.54 -9.81
C ILE A 40 3.27 -1.90 -8.34
N MET A 41 2.24 -1.67 -7.52
CA MET A 41 2.34 -1.90 -6.08
C MET A 41 2.35 -3.38 -5.71
N LYS A 42 2.15 -4.31 -6.66
CA LYS A 42 1.94 -5.74 -6.38
C LYS A 42 3.13 -6.37 -5.67
N ASP A 43 4.36 -6.00 -6.05
CA ASP A 43 5.59 -6.54 -5.46
C ASP A 43 6.10 -5.73 -4.24
N GLY A 44 5.42 -4.62 -3.91
CA GLY A 44 5.66 -3.81 -2.71
C GLY A 44 6.82 -2.83 -2.83
N GLY A 45 7.38 -2.68 -4.03
CA GLY A 45 8.34 -1.65 -4.36
C GLY A 45 7.82 -0.76 -5.48
N ILE A 46 8.57 0.31 -5.75
CA ILE A 46 8.55 0.94 -7.07
C ILE A 46 10.00 0.88 -7.54
N ASP A 47 10.26 -0.02 -8.47
CA ASP A 47 11.60 -0.20 -9.02
C ASP A 47 12.00 0.97 -9.93
N ALA A 48 13.18 0.87 -10.56
CA ALA A 48 13.65 1.94 -11.43
C ALA A 48 12.78 2.09 -12.70
N ALA A 49 12.31 1.00 -13.30
CA ALA A 49 11.51 1.01 -14.52
C ALA A 49 10.08 1.47 -14.27
N GLU A 50 9.50 1.11 -13.12
CA GLU A 50 8.17 1.57 -12.70
C GLU A 50 8.19 3.05 -12.33
N ARG A 51 9.26 3.53 -11.70
CA ARG A 51 9.43 4.97 -11.43
C ARG A 51 9.56 5.74 -12.73
N ASP A 52 10.29 5.19 -13.69
CA ASP A 52 10.42 5.73 -15.05
C ASP A 52 9.06 5.80 -15.72
N LEU A 53 8.30 4.70 -15.71
CA LEU A 53 6.92 4.65 -16.21
C LEU A 53 6.03 5.73 -15.59
N LEU A 54 6.06 5.87 -14.27
CA LEU A 54 5.25 6.88 -13.59
C LEU A 54 5.68 8.29 -13.98
N ASN A 55 6.98 8.54 -14.12
CA ASN A 55 7.48 9.83 -14.57
C ASN A 55 7.02 10.13 -15.99
N GLU A 56 7.12 9.17 -16.90
CA GLU A 56 6.68 9.31 -18.29
C GLU A 56 5.17 9.55 -18.37
N LEU A 57 4.36 8.66 -17.78
CA LEU A 57 2.90 8.74 -17.84
C LEU A 57 2.34 10.00 -17.17
N THR A 58 3.05 10.60 -16.23
CA THR A 58 2.59 11.84 -15.57
C THR A 58 3.27 13.10 -16.09
N SER A 59 4.14 12.97 -17.10
CA SER A 59 4.82 14.08 -17.77
C SER A 59 3.93 14.81 -18.79
N ASN A 60 4.50 15.79 -19.50
CA ASN A 60 3.86 16.47 -20.63
C ASN A 60 4.34 15.93 -22.00
N THR A 61 4.99 14.76 -22.04
CA THR A 61 5.59 14.22 -23.28
C THR A 61 4.53 13.65 -24.21
N SER A 62 4.47 14.11 -25.46
CA SER A 62 3.39 13.75 -26.39
C SER A 62 3.40 12.32 -26.93
N ASN A 63 4.39 11.48 -26.61
CA ASN A 63 4.37 10.06 -26.96
C ASN A 63 5.31 9.27 -26.05
N ILE A 64 4.80 8.21 -25.44
CA ILE A 64 5.54 7.36 -24.51
C ILE A 64 5.56 5.95 -25.08
N GLN A 65 6.74 5.47 -25.43
CA GLN A 65 6.94 4.09 -25.88
C GLN A 65 7.33 3.23 -24.70
N ILE A 66 6.54 2.19 -24.43
CA ILE A 66 6.75 1.26 -23.33
C ILE A 66 7.14 -0.08 -23.91
N ASN A 67 8.35 -0.54 -23.62
CA ASN A 67 8.87 -1.82 -24.08
C ASN A 67 8.82 -2.85 -22.94
N ALA A 68 8.36 -4.05 -23.27
CA ALA A 68 8.42 -5.19 -22.36
C ALA A 68 9.89 -5.56 -22.07
N GLN A 69 10.11 -6.26 -20.96
CA GLN A 69 11.41 -6.85 -20.68
C GLN A 69 11.84 -7.80 -21.82
N SER A 70 13.10 -7.73 -22.26
CA SER A 70 13.57 -8.47 -23.46
C SER A 70 13.41 -9.99 -23.39
N SER A 71 13.31 -10.56 -22.19
CA SER A 71 13.10 -11.99 -21.94
C SER A 71 11.62 -12.40 -21.91
N SER A 72 10.69 -11.48 -22.13
CA SER A 72 9.25 -11.75 -22.07
C SER A 72 8.68 -12.12 -23.44
N SER A 73 7.77 -13.10 -23.46
CA SER A 73 7.11 -13.59 -24.69
C SER A 73 5.83 -12.81 -25.01
N PHE A 74 5.77 -11.51 -24.70
CA PHE A 74 4.60 -10.69 -24.95
C PHE A 74 4.44 -10.36 -26.43
N SER A 75 3.19 -10.34 -26.90
CA SER A 75 2.80 -9.81 -28.21
C SER A 75 1.59 -8.88 -28.02
N PRO A 76 1.70 -7.58 -28.32
CA PRO A 76 2.91 -6.86 -28.77
C PRO A 76 3.94 -6.67 -27.65
N SER A 77 5.23 -6.56 -28.02
CA SER A 77 6.35 -6.31 -27.08
C SER A 77 6.62 -4.83 -26.82
N ALA A 78 5.93 -3.94 -27.53
CA ALA A 78 5.98 -2.50 -27.34
C ALA A 78 4.57 -1.90 -27.41
N LEU A 79 4.30 -0.93 -26.55
CA LEU A 79 3.05 -0.19 -26.48
C LEU A 79 3.34 1.31 -26.60
N ASN A 80 2.43 2.06 -27.21
CA ASN A 80 2.53 3.52 -27.29
C ASN A 80 1.41 4.15 -26.49
N PHE A 81 1.75 5.09 -25.61
CA PHE A 81 0.83 5.79 -24.73
C PHE A 81 0.94 7.29 -24.91
N GLN A 82 -0.14 7.99 -24.57
CA GLN A 82 -0.11 9.41 -24.25
C GLN A 82 0.00 9.58 -22.73
N PRO A 83 0.46 10.75 -22.24
CA PRO A 83 0.43 11.02 -20.82
C PRO A 83 -0.97 10.92 -20.25
N ALA A 84 -1.05 10.41 -19.02
CA ALA A 84 -2.26 10.47 -18.23
C ALA A 84 -2.66 11.93 -17.98
N GLN A 85 -3.96 12.18 -18.02
CA GLN A 85 -4.55 13.49 -17.74
C GLN A 85 -5.64 13.36 -16.67
N GLY A 86 -5.98 14.46 -16.01
CA GLY A 86 -7.08 14.52 -15.04
C GLY A 86 -6.95 13.52 -13.89
N GLU A 87 -8.01 12.77 -13.61
CA GLU A 87 -8.08 11.80 -12.50
C GLU A 87 -7.08 10.64 -12.64
N ALA A 88 -6.79 10.22 -13.87
CA ALA A 88 -5.79 9.18 -14.13
C ALA A 88 -4.38 9.67 -13.72
N GLN A 89 -4.04 10.91 -14.09
CA GLN A 89 -2.77 11.52 -13.70
C GLN A 89 -2.67 11.71 -12.18
N SER A 90 -3.75 12.18 -11.55
CA SER A 90 -3.84 12.32 -10.09
C SER A 90 -3.59 10.97 -9.41
N THR A 91 -4.27 9.92 -9.87
CA THR A 91 -4.14 8.55 -9.34
C THR A 91 -2.70 8.04 -9.46
N LEU A 92 -2.04 8.19 -10.61
CA LEU A 92 -0.65 7.76 -10.78
C LEU A 92 0.33 8.60 -9.94
N ASN A 93 0.08 9.90 -9.80
CA ASN A 93 0.91 10.77 -8.96
C ASN A 93 0.87 10.37 -7.47
N THR A 94 -0.23 9.78 -6.98
CA THR A 94 -0.33 9.36 -5.57
C THR A 94 0.75 8.36 -5.17
N ILE A 95 1.19 7.48 -6.08
CA ILE A 95 2.21 6.48 -5.79
C ILE A 95 3.64 6.93 -6.10
N LYS A 96 3.82 8.07 -6.79
CA LYS A 96 5.17 8.64 -7.01
C LYS A 96 5.81 9.14 -5.73
N GLN A 97 4.99 9.52 -4.75
CA GLN A 97 5.49 9.90 -3.44
C GLN A 97 5.73 8.64 -2.61
N PRO A 98 6.89 8.52 -1.94
CA PRO A 98 7.09 7.43 -0.99
C PRO A 98 5.97 7.49 0.05
N ILE A 99 5.31 6.36 0.28
CA ILE A 99 4.24 6.25 1.27
C ILE A 99 4.85 6.63 2.63
N ASN A 100 4.45 7.79 3.15
CA ASN A 100 4.91 8.26 4.45
C ASN A 100 3.96 7.72 5.53
N LEU A 101 4.20 6.48 5.95
CA LEU A 101 3.39 5.80 6.97
C LEU A 101 3.40 6.55 8.32
N ASP A 102 4.48 7.25 8.66
CA ASP A 102 4.53 8.10 9.86
C ASP A 102 3.57 9.29 9.78
N ARG A 103 3.47 9.93 8.60
CA ARG A 103 2.48 10.99 8.36
C ARG A 103 1.06 10.43 8.51
N LEU A 104 0.77 9.30 7.86
CA LEU A 104 -0.55 8.68 7.92
C LEU A 104 -0.93 8.29 9.36
N TRP A 105 -0.02 7.69 10.10
CA TRP A 105 -0.22 7.36 11.51
C TRP A 105 -0.54 8.60 12.36
N SER A 106 0.13 9.72 12.10
CA SER A 106 -0.03 10.97 12.84
C SER A 106 -1.31 11.73 12.48
N ASN A 107 -1.91 11.44 11.33
CA ASN A 107 -3.17 12.05 10.86
C ASN A 107 -4.42 11.46 11.54
N GLY A 108 -4.28 10.59 12.55
CA GLY A 108 -5.39 10.05 13.30
C GLY A 108 -6.27 9.11 12.46
N SER A 109 -7.59 9.22 12.60
CA SER A 109 -8.52 8.25 12.00
C SER A 109 -8.46 8.21 10.48
N GLU A 110 -8.37 9.37 9.82
CA GLU A 110 -8.32 9.44 8.35
C GLU A 110 -7.07 8.74 7.80
N GLY A 111 -5.90 9.01 8.39
CA GLY A 111 -4.67 8.38 7.95
C GLY A 111 -4.59 6.89 8.29
N LEU A 112 -5.22 6.44 9.38
CA LEU A 112 -5.36 5.01 9.67
C LEU A 112 -6.26 4.29 8.67
N THR A 113 -7.36 4.92 8.23
CA THR A 113 -8.20 4.39 7.15
C THR A 113 -7.43 4.30 5.85
N GLU A 114 -6.68 5.36 5.48
CA GLU A 114 -5.81 5.35 4.29
C GLU A 114 -4.77 4.22 4.36
N MET A 115 -4.18 3.97 5.53
CA MET A 115 -3.26 2.83 5.72
C MET A 115 -3.93 1.47 5.48
N ILE A 116 -5.20 1.31 5.85
CA ILE A 116 -5.96 0.07 5.63
C ILE A 116 -6.26 -0.09 4.14
N GLU A 117 -6.66 0.98 3.46
CA GLU A 117 -6.84 0.97 2.01
C GLU A 117 -5.53 0.60 1.29
N LEU A 118 -4.41 1.23 1.68
CA LEU A 118 -3.08 0.90 1.16
C LEU A 118 -2.74 -0.58 1.38
N SER A 119 -3.05 -1.13 2.56
CA SER A 119 -2.81 -2.54 2.89
C SER A 119 -3.65 -3.53 2.06
N SER A 120 -4.69 -3.03 1.39
CA SER A 120 -5.54 -3.84 0.51
C SER A 120 -5.04 -3.84 -0.93
N ILE A 121 -4.08 -2.98 -1.29
CA ILE A 121 -3.57 -2.87 -2.67
C ILE A 121 -2.76 -4.10 -3.06
N SER A 122 -1.86 -4.57 -2.19
CA SER A 122 -1.04 -5.74 -2.48
C SER A 122 -0.57 -6.47 -1.22
N PRO A 123 -0.18 -7.77 -1.31
CA PRO A 123 0.39 -8.49 -0.18
C PRO A 123 1.64 -7.84 0.41
N ALA A 124 2.48 -7.25 -0.44
CA ALA A 124 3.72 -6.63 0.00
C ALA A 124 3.45 -5.25 0.66
N THR A 125 2.51 -4.45 0.14
CA THR A 125 2.06 -3.23 0.83
C THR A 125 1.40 -3.58 2.16
N ARG A 126 0.57 -4.62 2.20
CA ARG A 126 0.01 -5.15 3.45
C ARG A 126 1.09 -5.49 4.45
N GLN A 127 2.13 -6.19 4.03
CA GLN A 127 3.25 -6.56 4.90
C GLN A 127 3.98 -5.31 5.42
N ALA A 128 4.26 -4.33 4.56
CA ALA A 128 4.92 -3.08 4.93
C ALA A 128 4.10 -2.27 5.96
N VAL A 129 2.81 -2.08 5.70
CA VAL A 129 1.88 -1.40 6.63
C VAL A 129 1.78 -2.17 7.94
N THR A 130 1.63 -3.50 7.89
CA THR A 130 1.53 -4.35 9.09
C THR A 130 2.81 -4.26 9.93
N GLN A 131 3.99 -4.29 9.30
CA GLN A 131 5.28 -4.14 9.97
C GLN A 131 5.44 -2.77 10.62
N PHE A 132 5.02 -1.72 9.95
CA PHE A 132 5.03 -0.36 10.49
C PHE A 132 4.12 -0.25 11.72
N VAL A 133 2.87 -0.73 11.62
CA VAL A 133 1.93 -0.73 12.76
C VAL A 133 2.45 -1.58 13.92
N ALA A 134 3.04 -2.75 13.63
CA ALA A 134 3.70 -3.58 14.65
C ALA A 134 4.86 -2.83 15.32
N GLY A 135 5.59 -1.98 14.58
CA GLY A 135 6.61 -1.10 15.15
C GLY A 135 6.04 -0.11 16.16
N LYS A 136 4.91 0.54 15.85
CA LYS A 136 4.22 1.45 16.77
C LYS A 136 3.69 0.72 18.00
N PHE A 137 3.06 -0.45 17.82
CA PHE A 137 2.61 -1.28 18.95
C PHE A 137 3.77 -1.78 19.82
N LEU A 138 4.91 -2.15 19.22
CA LEU A 138 6.09 -2.55 19.96
C LEU A 138 6.67 -1.40 20.79
N GLN A 139 6.69 -0.18 20.27
CA GLN A 139 7.09 1.01 21.04
C GLN A 139 6.19 1.20 22.27
N SER A 140 4.88 1.07 22.10
CA SER A 140 3.92 1.15 23.21
C SER A 140 4.05 -0.01 24.19
N TRP A 141 4.31 -1.22 23.70
CA TRP A 141 4.60 -2.40 24.54
C TRP A 141 5.84 -2.20 25.40
N ASN A 142 6.93 -1.67 24.83
CA ASN A 142 8.17 -1.44 25.58
C ASN A 142 8.00 -0.40 26.70
N SER A 143 6.99 0.47 26.59
CA SER A 143 6.60 1.43 27.64
C SER A 143 5.53 0.88 28.59
N SER A 144 5.02 -0.32 28.33
CA SER A 144 3.95 -0.97 29.09
C SER A 144 4.50 -1.94 30.13
N SER A 145 3.81 -2.07 31.26
CA SER A 145 4.16 -3.00 32.33
C SER A 145 2.92 -3.43 33.11
N VAL A 146 3.05 -4.48 33.93
CA VAL A 146 1.99 -4.89 34.86
C VAL A 146 1.61 -3.74 35.80
N THR A 147 2.59 -2.98 36.29
CA THR A 147 2.37 -1.88 37.25
C THR A 147 1.54 -0.75 36.67
N ASN A 148 1.70 -0.43 35.37
CA ASN A 148 0.86 0.56 34.69
C ASN A 148 -0.36 -0.06 33.98
N GLY A 149 -0.67 -1.34 34.24
CA GLY A 149 -1.80 -2.04 33.63
C GLY A 149 -1.72 -2.11 32.11
N TYR A 150 -0.52 -2.04 31.54
CA TYR A 150 -0.24 -1.95 30.10
C TYR A 150 -0.92 -0.76 29.41
N ALA A 151 -1.12 0.35 30.12
CA ALA A 151 -1.87 1.51 29.63
C ALA A 151 -1.38 2.02 28.25
N PRO A 152 -0.07 2.22 27.99
CA PRO A 152 0.38 2.75 26.70
C PRO A 152 -0.02 1.88 25.49
N LEU A 153 0.11 0.56 25.61
CA LEU A 153 -0.31 -0.37 24.57
C LEU A 153 -1.83 -0.36 24.40
N ARG A 154 -2.57 -0.40 25.52
CA ARG A 154 -4.05 -0.37 25.49
C ARG A 154 -4.59 0.89 24.83
N GLU A 155 -4.05 2.06 25.15
CA GLU A 155 -4.44 3.33 24.55
C GLU A 155 -4.14 3.35 23.06
N THR A 156 -2.95 2.90 22.66
CA THR A 156 -2.57 2.82 21.24
C THR A 156 -3.50 1.90 20.45
N LEU A 157 -3.81 0.72 20.98
CA LEU A 157 -4.74 -0.23 20.36
C LEU A 157 -6.17 0.32 20.32
N SER A 158 -6.63 0.95 21.40
CA SER A 158 -7.95 1.57 21.48
C SER A 158 -8.10 2.67 20.44
N ASN A 159 -7.10 3.55 20.31
CA ASN A 159 -7.12 4.63 19.32
C ASN A 159 -7.15 4.08 17.89
N ALA A 160 -6.31 3.08 17.60
CA ALA A 160 -6.28 2.43 16.29
C ALA A 160 -7.63 1.76 15.97
N TYR A 161 -8.22 1.05 16.92
CA TYR A 161 -9.52 0.40 16.76
C TYR A 161 -10.67 1.42 16.61
N SER A 162 -10.68 2.49 17.41
CA SER A 162 -11.70 3.53 17.33
C SER A 162 -11.71 4.25 15.98
N ALA A 163 -10.57 4.33 15.28
CA ALA A 163 -10.51 4.88 13.93
C ALA A 163 -11.32 4.05 12.91
N ILE A 164 -11.43 2.74 13.12
CA ILE A 164 -12.04 1.81 12.16
C ILE A 164 -13.43 1.33 12.59
N GLN A 165 -13.80 1.49 13.86
CA GLN A 165 -15.03 0.91 14.41
C GLN A 165 -16.30 1.40 13.70
N ASN A 166 -16.27 2.65 13.19
CA ASN A 166 -17.38 3.28 12.49
C ASN A 166 -17.20 3.33 10.95
N SER A 167 -16.15 2.69 10.43
CA SER A 167 -15.94 2.56 8.98
C SER A 167 -16.92 1.54 8.38
N ASP A 168 -16.97 1.44 7.06
CA ASP A 168 -17.75 0.41 6.39
C ASP A 168 -17.31 -1.01 6.81
N PRO A 169 -18.17 -2.04 6.66
CA PRO A 169 -17.88 -3.38 7.16
C PRO A 169 -16.60 -4.01 6.61
N GLU A 170 -16.22 -3.69 5.37
CA GLU A 170 -15.01 -4.22 4.74
C GLU A 170 -13.77 -3.56 5.35
N THR A 171 -13.73 -2.24 5.42
CA THR A 171 -12.65 -1.49 6.07
C THR A 171 -12.49 -1.89 7.54
N ASN A 172 -13.59 -2.06 8.27
CA ASN A 172 -13.56 -2.52 9.66
C ASN A 172 -12.91 -3.91 9.77
N THR A 173 -13.34 -4.85 8.93
CA THR A 173 -12.83 -6.22 8.94
C THR A 173 -11.35 -6.27 8.58
N ASN A 174 -10.94 -5.53 7.54
CA ASN A 174 -9.55 -5.46 7.08
C ASN A 174 -8.65 -4.79 8.11
N GLY A 175 -9.09 -3.69 8.71
CA GLY A 175 -8.38 -2.99 9.78
C GLY A 175 -8.17 -3.86 11.01
N ARG A 176 -9.21 -4.60 11.43
CA ARG A 176 -9.13 -5.55 12.55
C ARG A 176 -8.12 -6.66 12.30
N TRP A 177 -8.12 -7.26 11.10
CA TRP A 177 -7.10 -8.25 10.72
C TRP A 177 -5.69 -7.65 10.70
N LEU A 178 -5.54 -6.45 10.17
CA LEU A 178 -4.25 -5.75 10.13
C LEU A 178 -3.69 -5.52 11.53
N TYR A 179 -4.49 -4.96 12.45
CA TYR A 179 -4.07 -4.71 13.83
C TYR A 179 -3.79 -6.00 14.60
N TYR A 180 -4.62 -7.04 14.41
CA TYR A 180 -4.39 -8.35 15.01
C TYR A 180 -3.06 -8.98 14.55
N ASN A 181 -2.81 -8.96 13.24
CA ASN A 181 -1.56 -9.48 12.68
C ASN A 181 -0.34 -8.68 13.14
N ALA A 182 -0.48 -7.35 13.25
CA ALA A 182 0.56 -6.51 13.82
C ALA A 182 0.86 -6.90 15.28
N MET A 183 -0.17 -7.11 16.11
CA MET A 183 0.01 -7.54 17.50
C MET A 183 0.63 -8.94 17.62
N LYS A 184 0.20 -9.90 16.80
CA LYS A 184 0.85 -11.22 16.67
C LYS A 184 2.35 -11.09 16.40
N MET A 185 2.76 -10.15 15.55
CA MET A 185 4.18 -9.89 15.29
C MET A 185 4.91 -9.31 16.52
N VAL A 186 4.27 -8.42 17.28
CA VAL A 186 4.84 -7.89 18.52
C VAL A 186 4.98 -9.00 19.56
N ASP A 187 3.96 -9.83 19.73
CA ASP A 187 3.94 -10.91 20.70
C ASP A 187 5.01 -11.97 20.42
N ASN A 188 5.12 -12.38 19.15
CA ASN A 188 6.20 -13.26 18.70
C ASN A 188 7.59 -12.66 18.99
N ARG A 189 7.77 -11.34 18.81
CA ARG A 189 9.04 -10.65 19.15
C ARG A 189 9.27 -10.53 20.65
N ALA A 190 8.21 -10.39 21.44
CA ALA A 190 8.26 -10.37 22.89
C ALA A 190 8.45 -11.77 23.49
N GLY A 191 8.38 -12.82 22.69
CA GLY A 191 8.51 -14.21 23.11
C GLY A 191 7.26 -14.74 23.80
N ASP A 192 6.07 -14.46 23.24
CA ASP A 192 4.77 -14.93 23.74
C ASP A 192 4.46 -14.44 25.17
N ARG A 193 4.84 -13.17 25.43
CA ARG A 193 4.73 -12.54 26.76
C ARG A 193 3.58 -11.55 26.85
N ILE A 194 2.94 -11.21 25.73
CA ILE A 194 1.86 -10.23 25.75
C ILE A 194 0.58 -10.98 26.13
N PRO A 195 -0.12 -10.58 27.21
CA PRO A 195 -1.36 -11.23 27.57
C PRO A 195 -2.39 -11.14 26.43
N ASP A 196 -2.85 -12.29 25.95
CA ASP A 196 -3.86 -12.45 24.89
C ASP A 196 -5.08 -11.53 25.02
N MET A 197 -5.55 -11.32 26.26
CA MET A 197 -6.68 -10.45 26.58
C MET A 197 -6.47 -8.99 26.11
N LEU A 198 -5.24 -8.55 25.90
CA LEU A 198 -4.94 -7.18 25.45
C LEU A 198 -5.33 -6.94 23.99
N TYR A 199 -5.37 -7.97 23.14
CA TYR A 199 -5.57 -7.77 21.70
C TYR A 199 -6.46 -8.81 21.01
N ASN A 200 -6.81 -9.94 21.63
CA ASN A 200 -7.68 -10.95 21.00
C ASN A 200 -9.07 -10.41 20.66
N TRP A 201 -9.57 -9.43 21.41
CA TRP A 201 -10.86 -8.76 21.14
C TRP A 201 -10.88 -8.02 19.79
N ILE A 202 -9.72 -7.66 19.24
CA ILE A 202 -9.58 -6.99 17.94
C ILE A 202 -9.84 -7.97 16.80
N ARG A 203 -9.60 -9.28 16.99
CA ARG A 203 -9.77 -10.30 15.94
C ARG A 203 -11.22 -10.30 15.40
N PRO A 204 -11.42 -10.32 14.07
CA PRO A 204 -12.74 -10.52 13.49
C PRO A 204 -13.35 -11.85 13.92
N GLY A 205 -14.64 -11.85 14.28
CA GLY A 205 -15.37 -13.05 14.71
C GLY A 205 -15.17 -13.46 16.17
N GLY A 206 -14.41 -12.70 16.97
CA GLY A 206 -14.37 -12.71 18.44
C GLY A 206 -14.49 -14.08 19.13
N TYR A 207 -13.35 -14.66 19.52
CA TYR A 207 -13.35 -15.70 20.54
C TYR A 207 -12.54 -15.19 21.74
N LEU A 208 -13.23 -15.05 22.88
CA LEU A 208 -12.63 -14.94 24.21
C LEU A 208 -12.36 -16.34 24.73
#